data_AF-A0AAU2FC94-F1
#
_entry.id   AF-A0AAU2FC94-F1
#
_cell.length_a   1.000
_cell.length_b   1.000
_cell.length_c   1.000
_cell.angle_alpha   90.00
_cell.angle_beta   90.00
_cell.angle_gamma   90.00
#
_symmetry.space_group_name_H-M   'P 1'
#
loop_
_entity.id
_entity.type
_entity.pdbx_description
1 polymer ?
#
loop_
_entity_poly.entity_id
_entity_poly.type
_entity_poly.pdbx_seq_one_letter_code
_entity_poly.pdbx_strand_id
1 'polypeptide(L)'
;MPLFVVTMLASLLVTLGAPQRASAAVTDYRPATYNMQGGDGKWTADIVQIINHGYNVIALQEAGPRPPGSARLEWTSPYLTGNDQWNGWRVQEWLWRPQGQAADWHIYFVRTDFGGNRVNLAILTRYDANQVHIARPAFYGNNGLPTSRPALGITIGNTLFYTVHALATGGNDGAQLVRNIAGQAGSRIWAAMGDFNRDPSTLQIERGMHKYVTNEPTQQSGGELDYMVTNQRIPGYGGAAIGYGSDHYAVMFDVLRANAGVSLYNAHDGNRAIEVEAQNATTYGASIVSRNRRAGAWGHFRFVPAGNNNYTIRVTQRPAGTKEQCLDAWDQRLRRYPCDGTDGQLFDMQYWDDTGQLRIRSVRRNTCLADDTDSGWGSEIVTTQSCSKGEGRFNFRFDRDPDGSAAAVAF
;
A
#
# COMPACT_ATOMS: atom_id res chain seq x y z
N MET A 1 56.98 47.83 29.17
CA MET A 1 55.69 48.33 28.65
C MET A 1 55.89 48.72 27.18
N PRO A 2 55.00 48.39 26.21
CA PRO A 2 53.88 47.43 26.14
C PRO A 2 54.20 46.22 25.21
N LEU A 3 53.68 45.01 25.45
CA LEU A 3 52.38 44.45 24.99
C LEU A 3 52.38 44.02 23.51
N PHE A 4 52.54 42.72 23.24
CA PHE A 4 51.91 42.05 22.09
C PHE A 4 51.51 40.63 22.51
N VAL A 5 50.26 40.53 22.97
CA VAL A 5 49.52 39.27 23.09
C VAL A 5 49.00 38.95 21.69
N VAL A 6 49.52 37.90 21.07
CA VAL A 6 48.95 37.36 19.82
C VAL A 6 47.94 36.29 20.22
N THR A 7 46.67 36.69 20.21
CA THR A 7 45.53 35.80 20.43
C THR A 7 45.32 34.95 19.17
N MET A 8 45.49 33.63 19.29
CA MET A 8 45.03 32.68 18.26
C MET A 8 43.50 32.72 18.19
N LEU A 9 42.96 33.21 17.08
CA LEU A 9 41.55 33.00 16.70
C LEU A 9 41.48 31.73 15.86
N ALA A 10 41.09 30.62 16.48
CA ALA A 10 40.65 29.42 15.77
C ALA A 10 39.25 29.70 15.21
N SER A 11 39.14 29.83 13.89
CA SER A 11 37.86 29.88 13.18
C SER A 11 37.22 28.49 13.21
N LEU A 12 36.33 28.25 14.18
CA LEU A 12 35.42 27.11 14.16
C LEU A 12 34.26 27.45 13.19
N LEU A 13 34.42 27.09 11.91
CA LEU A 13 33.26 27.03 11.00
C LEU A 13 32.37 25.88 11.45
N VAL A 14 31.36 26.18 12.26
CA VAL A 14 30.19 25.30 12.39
C VAL A 14 29.44 25.42 11.08
N THR A 15 29.64 24.47 10.17
CA THR A 15 28.69 24.23 9.08
C THR A 15 27.38 23.82 9.73
N LEU A 16 26.51 24.81 10.00
CA LEU A 16 25.10 24.57 10.19
C LEU A 16 24.63 23.88 8.91
N GLY A 17 24.54 22.55 8.96
CA GLY A 17 23.97 21.76 7.88
C GLY A 17 22.63 22.40 7.54
N ALA A 18 22.44 22.76 6.27
CA ALA A 18 21.13 23.11 5.79
C ALA A 18 20.17 22.01 6.27
N PRO A 19 18.99 22.36 6.84
CA PRO A 19 18.04 21.34 7.25
C PRO A 19 17.88 20.39 6.06
N GLN A 20 18.23 19.12 6.24
CA GLN A 20 17.92 18.11 5.24
C GLN A 20 16.43 18.29 4.98
N ARG A 21 16.06 18.74 3.78
CA ARG A 21 14.66 18.74 3.37
C ARG A 21 14.23 17.31 3.58
N ALA A 22 13.35 17.07 4.56
CA ALA A 22 12.79 15.76 4.78
C ALA A 22 12.33 15.26 3.41
N SER A 23 12.87 14.12 2.98
CA SER A 23 12.48 13.53 1.71
C SER A 23 10.98 13.35 1.77
N ALA A 24 10.26 13.87 0.78
CA ALA A 24 8.84 13.55 0.66
C ALA A 24 8.73 12.03 0.50
N ALA A 25 7.85 11.37 1.22
CA ALA A 25 7.54 9.98 0.94
C ALA A 25 6.06 9.70 1.19
N VAL A 26 5.50 8.82 0.37
CA VAL A 26 4.19 8.22 0.61
C VAL A 26 4.19 7.50 1.96
N THR A 27 5.33 6.91 2.36
CA THR A 27 5.51 6.16 3.61
C THR A 27 5.55 7.02 4.88
N ASP A 28 5.63 8.34 4.77
CA ASP A 28 5.46 9.23 5.93
C ASP A 28 3.99 9.29 6.39
N TYR A 29 3.10 8.73 5.58
CA TYR A 29 1.67 8.66 5.78
C TYR A 29 1.21 7.21 5.87
N ARG A 30 -0.04 7.00 6.26
CA ARG A 30 -0.72 5.70 6.20
C ARG A 30 -1.93 5.85 5.27
N PRO A 31 -1.72 5.68 3.95
CA PRO A 31 -2.76 5.91 2.97
C PRO A 31 -3.74 4.74 2.89
N ALA A 32 -4.99 5.04 2.55
CA ALA A 32 -6.01 4.05 2.25
C ALA A 32 -6.90 4.54 1.11
N THR A 33 -7.60 3.62 0.45
CA THR A 33 -8.68 3.97 -0.47
C THR A 33 -9.94 3.15 -0.22
N TYR A 34 -11.09 3.73 -0.47
CA TYR A 34 -12.37 3.05 -0.35
C TYR A 34 -13.42 3.66 -1.27
N ASN A 35 -13.92 2.86 -2.21
CA ASN A 35 -15.18 3.16 -2.89
C ASN A 35 -16.32 2.84 -1.93
N MET A 36 -16.92 3.88 -1.35
CA MET A 36 -17.88 3.70 -0.28
C MET A 36 -19.32 3.50 -0.78
N GLN A 37 -19.61 3.66 -2.07
CA GLN A 37 -20.97 3.61 -2.62
C GLN A 37 -22.01 4.42 -1.82
N GLY A 38 -21.63 5.61 -1.35
CA GLY A 38 -22.51 6.64 -0.80
C GLY A 38 -22.78 6.66 0.71
N GLY A 39 -23.55 7.69 1.13
CA GLY A 39 -24.35 7.74 2.36
C GLY A 39 -23.70 8.31 3.64
N ASP A 40 -24.43 9.20 4.34
CA ASP A 40 -24.05 9.76 5.65
C ASP A 40 -23.70 8.67 6.69
N GLY A 41 -24.37 7.50 6.64
CA GLY A 41 -24.15 6.41 7.60
C GLY A 41 -22.77 5.73 7.48
N LYS A 42 -22.23 5.61 6.26
CA LYS A 42 -20.91 4.98 6.03
C LYS A 42 -19.75 5.89 6.44
N TRP A 43 -19.95 7.21 6.35
CA TRP A 43 -19.01 8.17 6.96
C TRP A 43 -18.84 7.92 8.46
N THR A 44 -19.92 7.67 9.19
CA THR A 44 -19.85 7.47 10.65
C THR A 44 -19.56 6.03 11.07
N ALA A 45 -19.80 5.05 10.21
CA ALA A 45 -19.55 3.64 10.50
C ALA A 45 -18.20 3.17 9.95
N ASP A 46 -18.04 3.14 8.63
CA ASP A 46 -16.90 2.54 7.94
C ASP A 46 -15.64 3.41 8.10
N ILE A 47 -15.76 4.71 7.80
CA ILE A 47 -14.61 5.62 7.78
C ILE A 47 -14.01 5.79 9.19
N VAL A 48 -14.86 5.79 10.23
CA VAL A 48 -14.39 5.81 11.63
C VAL A 48 -13.54 4.59 11.95
N GLN A 49 -13.89 3.40 11.44
CA GLN A 49 -13.07 2.20 11.66
C GLN A 49 -11.72 2.29 10.93
N ILE A 50 -11.69 2.80 9.69
CA ILE A 50 -10.45 3.02 8.95
C ILE A 50 -9.53 3.99 9.70
N ILE A 51 -10.08 5.09 10.22
CA ILE A 51 -9.34 6.04 11.05
C ILE A 51 -8.81 5.38 12.34
N ASN A 52 -9.64 4.57 13.01
CA ASN A 52 -9.24 3.89 14.25
C ASN A 52 -8.15 2.83 14.03
N HIS A 53 -8.01 2.30 12.80
CA HIS A 53 -6.86 1.48 12.41
C HIS A 53 -5.59 2.31 12.12
N GLY A 54 -5.67 3.64 12.19
CA GLY A 54 -4.54 4.56 12.12
C GLY A 54 -4.21 5.09 10.73
N TYR A 55 -5.06 4.85 9.73
CA TYR A 55 -4.92 5.43 8.39
C TYR A 55 -5.28 6.91 8.41
N ASN A 56 -4.49 7.73 7.71
CA ASN A 56 -4.49 9.17 7.92
C ASN A 56 -4.52 10.01 6.63
N VAL A 57 -4.52 9.35 5.47
CA VAL A 57 -4.83 9.95 4.16
C VAL A 57 -5.71 8.97 3.41
N ILE A 58 -7.01 9.24 3.32
CA ILE A 58 -8.00 8.27 2.84
C ILE A 58 -8.65 8.83 1.58
N ALA A 59 -8.41 8.18 0.44
CA ALA A 59 -9.08 8.47 -0.82
C ALA A 59 -10.45 7.80 -0.86
N LEU A 60 -11.49 8.58 -1.13
CA LEU A 60 -12.86 8.12 -1.15
C LEU A 60 -13.48 8.32 -2.54
N GLN A 61 -14.13 7.27 -3.02
CA GLN A 61 -14.92 7.27 -4.24
C GLN A 61 -16.39 7.03 -3.89
N GLU A 62 -17.28 7.56 -4.71
CA GLU A 62 -18.72 7.55 -4.44
C GLU A 62 -19.04 8.08 -3.04
N ALA A 63 -18.45 9.22 -2.68
CA ALA A 63 -18.50 9.80 -1.35
C ALA A 63 -19.89 10.32 -0.90
N GLY A 64 -20.93 10.01 -1.68
CA GLY A 64 -22.29 10.48 -1.50
C GLY A 64 -22.48 11.95 -1.90
N PRO A 65 -23.66 12.52 -1.63
CA PRO A 65 -24.01 13.86 -2.08
C PRO A 65 -23.30 14.97 -1.30
N ARG A 66 -22.82 14.67 -0.09
CA ARG A 66 -22.16 15.61 0.81
C ARG A 66 -21.31 14.86 1.85
N PRO A 67 -20.33 15.53 2.47
CA PRO A 67 -19.69 15.07 3.71
C PRO A 67 -20.71 14.86 4.86
N PRO A 68 -20.33 14.18 5.95
CA PRO A 68 -21.26 13.83 7.03
C PRO A 68 -21.88 15.08 7.65
N GLY A 69 -23.14 14.99 8.09
CA GLY A 69 -23.92 16.15 8.55
C GLY A 69 -23.35 16.92 9.74
N SER A 70 -22.43 16.33 10.51
CA SER A 70 -21.69 17.00 11.58
C SER A 70 -20.43 17.73 11.12
N ALA A 71 -20.05 17.60 9.85
CA ALA A 71 -18.94 18.34 9.26
C ALA A 71 -19.33 19.80 9.00
N ARG A 72 -18.40 20.72 9.23
CA ARG A 72 -18.58 22.16 8.99
C ARG A 72 -17.78 22.58 7.76
N LEU A 73 -18.43 23.26 6.81
CA LEU A 73 -17.73 23.85 5.67
C LEU A 73 -16.76 24.93 6.18
N GLU A 74 -15.50 24.81 5.78
CA GLU A 74 -14.44 25.76 6.14
C GLU A 74 -14.12 26.65 4.95
N TRP A 75 -13.93 26.05 3.78
CA TRP A 75 -13.43 26.75 2.61
C TRP A 75 -13.96 26.16 1.30
N THR A 76 -13.96 26.95 0.23
CA THR A 76 -14.22 26.45 -1.12
C THR A 76 -13.29 27.11 -2.11
N SER A 77 -12.62 26.30 -2.93
CA SER A 77 -11.69 26.75 -3.96
C SER A 77 -12.36 27.64 -5.02
N PRO A 78 -11.56 28.45 -5.75
CA PRO A 78 -11.97 28.89 -7.07
C PRO A 78 -12.23 27.68 -7.98
N TYR A 79 -12.84 27.92 -9.15
CA TYR A 79 -12.94 26.86 -10.14
C TYR A 79 -11.57 26.42 -10.64
N LEU A 80 -11.38 25.11 -10.75
CA LEU A 80 -10.16 24.46 -11.20
C LEU A 80 -10.41 23.75 -12.53
N THR A 81 -9.45 23.85 -13.45
CA THR A 81 -9.41 23.14 -14.76
C THR A 81 -10.62 23.37 -15.67
N GLY A 82 -11.24 24.56 -15.60
CA GLY A 82 -12.29 24.99 -16.52
C GLY A 82 -11.76 25.40 -17.91
N ASN A 83 -12.68 25.57 -18.86
CA ASN A 83 -12.43 26.12 -20.18
C ASN A 83 -13.59 27.06 -20.59
N ASP A 84 -13.56 27.60 -21.81
CA ASP A 84 -14.59 28.53 -22.30
C ASP A 84 -16.01 27.92 -22.36
N GLN A 85 -16.11 26.58 -22.34
CA GLN A 85 -17.37 25.84 -22.45
C GLN A 85 -17.92 25.39 -21.09
N TRP A 86 -17.10 25.39 -20.04
CA TRP A 86 -17.50 24.96 -18.71
C TRP A 86 -16.58 25.46 -17.61
N ASN A 87 -17.18 25.88 -16.50
CA ASN A 87 -16.50 26.61 -15.43
C ASN A 87 -15.41 25.83 -14.71
N GLY A 88 -15.39 24.49 -14.71
CA GLY A 88 -14.44 23.71 -13.90
C GLY A 88 -15.07 23.05 -12.68
N TRP A 89 -14.22 22.43 -11.84
CA TRP A 89 -14.62 21.88 -10.54
C TRP A 89 -14.26 22.83 -9.40
N ARG A 90 -15.03 22.81 -8.31
CA ARG A 90 -14.67 23.44 -7.04
C ARG A 90 -14.46 22.38 -5.99
N VAL A 91 -13.38 22.49 -5.23
CA VAL A 91 -13.10 21.65 -4.07
C VAL A 91 -13.57 22.39 -2.83
N GLN A 92 -14.35 21.71 -2.00
CA GLN A 92 -14.76 22.20 -0.70
C GLN A 92 -13.93 21.53 0.38
N GLU A 93 -13.45 22.31 1.33
CA GLU A 93 -12.84 21.79 2.55
C GLU A 93 -13.86 21.85 3.68
N TRP A 94 -13.99 20.73 4.39
CA TRP A 94 -14.83 20.61 5.57
C TRP A 94 -14.01 20.12 6.74
N LEU A 95 -14.29 20.65 7.92
CA LEU A 95 -13.76 20.14 9.18
C LEU A 95 -14.78 19.21 9.80
N TRP A 96 -14.35 18.00 10.13
CA TRP A 96 -15.17 16.97 10.75
C TRP A 96 -14.42 16.37 11.92
N ARG A 97 -15.06 16.20 13.07
CA ARG A 97 -14.52 15.44 14.19
C ARG A 97 -15.18 14.06 14.22
N PRO A 98 -14.51 13.00 13.72
CA PRO A 98 -15.04 11.65 13.80
C PRO A 98 -15.22 11.22 15.26
N GLN A 99 -16.17 10.34 15.52
CA GLN A 99 -16.39 9.81 16.86
C GLN A 99 -15.12 9.13 17.38
N GLY A 100 -14.74 9.44 18.62
CA GLY A 100 -13.54 8.88 19.28
C GLY A 100 -12.24 9.59 18.92
N GLN A 101 -12.26 10.60 18.05
CA GLN A 101 -11.08 11.39 17.68
C GLN A 101 -11.00 12.68 18.51
N ALA A 102 -9.78 13.03 18.93
CA ALA A 102 -9.52 14.21 19.77
C ALA A 102 -9.43 15.53 18.99
N ALA A 103 -9.21 15.45 17.67
CA ALA A 103 -9.00 16.59 16.79
C ALA A 103 -9.88 16.50 15.54
N ASP A 104 -10.02 17.65 14.87
CA ASP A 104 -10.72 17.73 13.59
C ASP A 104 -9.88 17.10 12.47
N TRP A 105 -10.58 16.56 11.49
CA TRP A 105 -10.07 16.02 10.25
C TRP A 105 -10.58 16.87 9.09
N HIS A 106 -9.77 16.94 8.04
CA HIS A 106 -10.04 17.69 6.83
C HIS A 106 -10.66 16.77 5.79
N ILE A 107 -11.81 17.16 5.25
CA ILE A 107 -12.45 16.51 4.11
C ILE A 107 -12.36 17.47 2.93
N TYR A 108 -11.54 17.13 1.95
CA TYR A 108 -11.53 17.78 0.66
C TYR A 108 -12.52 17.05 -0.24
N PHE A 109 -13.59 17.71 -0.65
CA PHE A 109 -14.73 17.13 -1.34
C PHE A 109 -14.95 17.83 -2.68
N VAL A 110 -15.15 17.06 -3.75
CA VAL A 110 -15.52 17.60 -5.06
C VAL A 110 -16.76 16.90 -5.60
N ARG A 111 -17.71 17.70 -6.09
CA ARG A 111 -18.87 17.19 -6.81
C ARG A 111 -18.48 16.91 -8.26
N THR A 112 -18.51 15.66 -8.66
CA THR A 112 -18.18 15.21 -10.03
C THR A 112 -19.43 14.84 -10.82
N ASP A 113 -20.56 14.61 -10.14
CA ASP A 113 -21.84 14.28 -10.74
C ASP A 113 -22.89 15.32 -10.38
N PHE A 114 -23.10 16.27 -11.29
CA PHE A 114 -23.97 17.42 -11.09
C PHE A 114 -25.48 17.06 -11.08
N GLY A 115 -25.86 15.86 -11.56
CA GLY A 115 -27.26 15.44 -11.68
C GLY A 115 -27.68 14.38 -10.65
N GLY A 116 -26.83 13.38 -10.41
CA GLY A 116 -27.13 12.24 -9.53
C GLY A 116 -26.54 12.35 -8.12
N ASN A 117 -25.49 13.16 -7.92
CA ASN A 117 -24.78 13.37 -6.64
C ASN A 117 -24.35 12.10 -5.92
N ARG A 118 -24.04 11.02 -6.65
CA ARG A 118 -23.62 9.74 -6.05
C ARG A 118 -22.14 9.48 -6.18
N VAL A 119 -21.56 9.78 -7.33
CA VAL A 119 -20.17 9.41 -7.69
C VAL A 119 -19.13 10.48 -7.34
N ASN A 120 -19.40 11.29 -6.33
CA ASN A 120 -18.50 12.36 -5.87
C ASN A 120 -17.21 11.80 -5.26
N LEU A 121 -16.16 12.62 -5.23
CA LEU A 121 -14.85 12.23 -4.73
C LEU A 121 -14.51 13.00 -3.45
N ALA A 122 -13.80 12.35 -2.53
CA ALA A 122 -13.24 13.02 -1.37
C ALA A 122 -11.84 12.51 -1.02
N ILE A 123 -11.07 13.34 -0.33
CA ILE A 123 -9.88 12.93 0.41
C ILE A 123 -10.07 13.37 1.86
N LEU A 124 -10.03 12.41 2.78
CA LEU A 124 -10.07 12.65 4.22
C LEU A 124 -8.67 12.55 4.80
N THR A 125 -8.26 13.51 5.62
CA THR A 125 -6.92 13.49 6.22
C THR A 125 -6.84 14.22 7.55
N ARG A 126 -5.85 13.85 8.38
CA ARG A 126 -5.55 14.54 9.64
C ARG A 126 -4.69 15.79 9.49
N TYR A 127 -4.28 16.12 8.27
CA TYR A 127 -3.34 17.20 7.98
C TYR A 127 -3.99 18.28 7.14
N ASP A 128 -3.65 19.53 7.41
CA ASP A 128 -3.93 20.63 6.49
C ASP A 128 -3.23 20.40 5.14
N ALA A 129 -4.00 20.46 4.05
CA ALA A 129 -3.43 20.45 2.71
C ALA A 129 -2.83 21.81 2.37
N ASN A 130 -1.59 21.83 1.88
CA ASN A 130 -0.95 23.05 1.39
C ASN A 130 -1.63 23.58 0.11
N GLN A 131 -2.16 22.66 -0.70
CA GLN A 131 -2.79 22.95 -1.99
C GLN A 131 -3.81 21.86 -2.33
N VAL A 132 -4.88 22.24 -3.04
CA VAL A 132 -5.83 21.32 -3.66
C VAL A 132 -5.65 21.33 -5.18
N HIS A 133 -5.92 20.19 -5.79
CA HIS A 133 -5.64 19.90 -7.19
C HIS A 133 -6.82 19.21 -7.84
N ILE A 134 -7.05 19.51 -9.12
CA ILE A 134 -7.87 18.67 -9.98
C ILE A 134 -7.02 18.24 -11.17
N ALA A 135 -6.74 16.95 -11.29
CA ALA A 135 -6.17 16.41 -12.52
C ALA A 135 -7.29 16.25 -13.54
N ARG A 136 -7.06 16.79 -14.74
CA ARG A 136 -8.05 16.81 -15.80
C ARG A 136 -8.53 15.38 -16.16
N PRO A 137 -9.80 15.20 -16.55
CA PRO A 137 -10.31 13.94 -17.06
C PRO A 137 -9.53 13.41 -18.27
N ALA A 138 -9.67 12.11 -18.52
CA ALA A 138 -9.12 11.47 -19.71
C ALA A 138 -9.92 11.82 -20.97
N PHE A 139 -11.24 11.89 -20.86
CA PHE A 139 -12.13 11.99 -22.01
C PHE A 139 -13.04 13.22 -21.95
N TYR A 140 -13.28 13.77 -23.13
CA TYR A 140 -14.13 14.91 -23.40
C TYR A 140 -15.03 14.62 -24.59
N GLY A 141 -16.28 15.06 -24.53
CA GLY A 141 -17.22 15.00 -25.64
C GLY A 141 -16.95 16.09 -26.68
N ASN A 142 -17.67 16.03 -27.81
CA ASN A 142 -17.54 17.01 -28.89
C ASN A 142 -17.95 18.44 -28.47
N ASN A 143 -18.73 18.58 -27.40
CA ASN A 143 -19.09 19.85 -26.78
C ASN A 143 -18.02 20.36 -25.79
N GLY A 144 -16.87 19.69 -25.71
CA GLY A 144 -15.75 19.98 -24.80
C GLY A 144 -16.07 19.79 -23.32
N LEU A 145 -17.21 19.17 -23.00
CA LEU A 145 -17.54 18.76 -21.64
C LEU A 145 -16.87 17.42 -21.31
N PRO A 146 -16.41 17.23 -20.07
CA PRO A 146 -15.79 15.97 -19.65
C PRO A 146 -16.79 14.82 -19.67
N THR A 147 -16.37 13.67 -20.21
CA THR A 147 -17.17 12.42 -20.24
C THR A 147 -16.60 11.34 -19.33
N SER A 148 -15.41 11.57 -18.77
CA SER A 148 -14.85 10.81 -17.65
C SER A 148 -14.67 11.70 -16.43
N ARG A 149 -14.44 11.10 -15.27
CA ARG A 149 -14.26 11.84 -14.01
C ARG A 149 -12.85 12.44 -13.94
N PRO A 150 -12.67 13.59 -13.26
CA PRO A 150 -11.33 14.06 -12.90
C PRO A 150 -10.77 13.22 -11.74
N ALA A 151 -9.51 13.47 -11.38
CA ALA A 151 -8.99 13.05 -10.07
C ALA A 151 -8.89 14.27 -9.14
N LEU A 152 -9.36 14.12 -7.91
CA LEU A 152 -9.15 15.09 -6.85
C LEU A 152 -7.81 14.81 -6.20
N GLY A 153 -7.00 15.84 -5.97
CA GLY A 153 -5.75 15.71 -5.24
C GLY A 153 -5.52 16.79 -4.21
N ILE A 154 -4.65 16.48 -3.25
CA ILE A 154 -4.15 17.40 -2.24
C ILE A 154 -2.64 17.28 -2.13
N THR A 155 -1.98 18.37 -1.74
CA THR A 155 -0.59 18.36 -1.30
C THR A 155 -0.55 18.35 0.22
N ILE A 156 0.16 17.39 0.82
CA ILE A 156 0.54 17.41 2.23
C ILE A 156 2.05 17.40 2.30
N GLY A 157 2.64 18.43 2.90
CA GLY A 157 4.09 18.64 2.87
C GLY A 157 4.59 18.73 1.42
N ASN A 158 5.37 17.74 1.00
CA ASN A 158 5.89 17.67 -0.37
C ASN A 158 5.36 16.47 -1.19
N THR A 159 4.37 15.74 -0.66
CA THR A 159 3.74 14.60 -1.32
C THR A 159 2.34 14.98 -1.82
N LEU A 160 2.00 14.58 -3.05
CA LEU A 160 0.64 14.72 -3.57
C LEU A 160 -0.13 13.41 -3.39
N PHE A 161 -1.37 13.51 -2.90
CA PHE A 161 -2.28 12.37 -2.82
C PHE A 161 -3.50 12.65 -3.67
N TYR A 162 -3.88 11.70 -4.51
CA TYR A 162 -5.04 11.77 -5.39
C TYR A 162 -6.02 10.64 -5.09
N THR A 163 -7.31 10.94 -5.20
CA THR A 163 -8.40 9.96 -5.30
C THR A 163 -8.82 9.82 -6.77
N VAL A 164 -8.94 8.59 -7.23
CA VAL A 164 -9.32 8.23 -8.61
C VAL A 164 -10.59 7.39 -8.59
N HIS A 165 -11.48 7.64 -9.55
CA HIS A 165 -12.60 6.75 -9.84
C HIS A 165 -12.77 6.68 -11.36
N ALA A 166 -12.13 5.69 -11.98
CA ALA A 166 -12.20 5.47 -13.42
C ALA A 166 -13.59 4.95 -13.85
N LEU A 167 -13.90 5.03 -15.14
CA LEU A 167 -15.19 4.61 -15.68
C LEU A 167 -15.46 3.12 -15.41
N ALA A 168 -16.68 2.81 -14.98
CA ALA A 168 -17.13 1.44 -14.71
C ALA A 168 -17.10 0.52 -15.97
N THR A 169 -17.00 1.10 -17.17
CA THR A 169 -16.83 0.38 -18.43
C THR A 169 -15.38 -0.10 -18.63
N GLY A 170 -14.85 -0.82 -17.64
CA GLY A 170 -13.51 -1.42 -17.66
C GLY A 170 -12.35 -0.43 -17.51
N GLY A 171 -12.58 0.75 -16.94
CA GLY A 171 -11.53 1.69 -16.55
C GLY A 171 -10.66 2.19 -17.72
N ASN A 172 -11.24 2.36 -18.90
CA ASN A 172 -10.50 2.73 -20.11
C ASN A 172 -9.88 4.14 -20.07
N ASP A 173 -10.38 5.00 -19.20
CA ASP A 173 -9.81 6.31 -18.87
C ASP A 173 -8.65 6.24 -17.87
N GLY A 174 -8.53 5.17 -17.07
CA GLY A 174 -7.61 5.09 -15.94
C GLY A 174 -6.15 5.39 -16.29
N ALA A 175 -5.64 4.80 -17.38
CA ALA A 175 -4.24 5.01 -17.81
C ALA A 175 -3.96 6.46 -18.19
N GLN A 176 -4.88 7.12 -18.90
CA GLN A 176 -4.72 8.53 -19.27
C GLN A 176 -4.91 9.46 -18.06
N LEU A 177 -5.78 9.10 -17.11
CA LEU A 177 -5.95 9.85 -15.87
C LEU A 177 -4.68 9.81 -15.02
N VAL A 178 -4.01 8.66 -14.90
CA VAL A 178 -2.68 8.53 -14.24
C VAL A 178 -1.64 9.41 -14.93
N ARG A 179 -1.59 9.43 -16.27
CA ARG A 179 -0.69 10.34 -17.02
C ARG A 179 -0.98 11.80 -16.75
N ASN A 180 -2.25 12.19 -16.66
CA ASN A 180 -2.63 13.56 -16.33
C ASN A 180 -2.19 13.95 -14.91
N ILE A 181 -2.32 13.04 -13.93
CA ILE A 181 -1.80 13.22 -12.56
C ILE A 181 -0.29 13.39 -12.59
N ALA A 182 0.44 12.50 -13.28
CA ALA A 182 1.89 12.57 -13.37
C ALA A 182 2.36 13.89 -14.02
N GLY A 183 1.70 14.33 -15.09
CA GLY A 183 1.99 15.61 -15.74
C GLY A 183 1.74 16.82 -14.81
N GLN A 184 0.69 16.77 -13.99
CA GLN A 184 0.41 17.83 -13.01
C GLN A 184 1.40 17.80 -11.83
N ALA A 185 1.80 16.62 -11.36
CA ALA A 185 2.74 16.48 -10.26
C ALA A 185 4.17 16.86 -10.66
N GLY A 186 4.52 16.73 -11.95
CA GLY A 186 5.88 16.96 -12.43
C GLY A 186 6.88 16.02 -11.74
N SER A 187 7.93 16.58 -11.15
CA SER A 187 8.95 15.80 -10.43
C SER A 187 8.61 15.51 -8.97
N ARG A 188 7.45 15.96 -8.47
CA ARG A 188 7.06 15.77 -7.06
C ARG A 188 6.61 14.33 -6.84
N ILE A 189 6.76 13.83 -5.62
CA ILE A 189 6.24 12.50 -5.26
C ILE A 189 4.71 12.59 -5.20
N TRP A 190 4.05 11.63 -5.84
CA TRP A 190 2.59 11.58 -5.89
C TRP A 190 2.09 10.15 -5.74
N ALA A 191 0.91 9.98 -5.15
CA ALA A 191 0.19 8.71 -5.09
C ALA A 191 -1.27 8.91 -5.51
N ALA A 192 -1.71 8.15 -6.50
CA ALA A 192 -3.09 8.07 -6.95
C ALA A 192 -3.70 6.78 -6.42
N MET A 193 -4.72 6.90 -5.56
CA MET A 193 -5.38 5.77 -4.91
C MET A 193 -6.85 5.78 -5.30
N GLY A 194 -7.43 4.62 -5.57
CA GLY A 194 -8.83 4.60 -5.94
C GLY A 194 -9.27 3.38 -6.71
N ASP A 195 -10.54 3.44 -7.10
CA ASP A 195 -11.19 2.50 -8.00
C ASP A 195 -10.79 2.81 -9.44
N PHE A 196 -9.89 2.01 -9.99
CA PHE A 196 -9.47 2.07 -11.38
C PHE A 196 -10.39 1.28 -12.32
N ASN A 197 -11.40 0.56 -11.81
CA ASN A 197 -12.32 -0.28 -12.57
C ASN A 197 -11.61 -1.18 -13.60
N ARG A 198 -10.38 -1.60 -13.27
CA ARG A 198 -9.48 -2.32 -14.17
C ARG A 198 -8.44 -3.09 -13.39
N ASP A 199 -8.28 -4.37 -13.75
CA ASP A 199 -7.25 -5.24 -13.20
C ASP A 199 -5.85 -4.59 -13.29
N PRO A 200 -5.02 -4.64 -12.23
CA PRO A 200 -3.75 -3.96 -12.20
C PRO A 200 -2.83 -4.42 -13.32
N SER A 201 -2.86 -5.70 -13.73
CA SER A 201 -1.99 -6.22 -14.80
C SER A 201 -2.27 -5.58 -16.16
N THR A 202 -3.49 -5.10 -16.38
CA THR A 202 -3.92 -4.50 -17.65
C THR A 202 -3.87 -2.98 -17.66
N LEU A 203 -3.77 -2.33 -16.49
CA LEU A 203 -3.56 -0.88 -16.39
C LEU A 203 -2.15 -0.52 -16.86
N GLN A 204 -2.09 0.20 -17.98
CA GLN A 204 -0.86 0.73 -18.56
C GLN A 204 -0.39 1.94 -17.75
N ILE A 205 0.85 1.88 -17.25
CA ILE A 205 1.52 2.97 -16.54
C ILE A 205 2.87 3.25 -17.19
N GLU A 206 3.39 4.46 -17.02
CA GLU A 206 4.68 4.84 -17.62
C GLU A 206 5.86 4.29 -16.80
N ARG A 207 7.04 4.26 -17.43
CA ARG A 207 8.27 3.84 -16.76
C ARG A 207 8.55 4.73 -15.55
N GLY A 208 8.90 4.11 -14.43
CA GLY A 208 9.14 4.82 -13.15
C GLY A 208 7.88 5.00 -12.31
N MET A 209 6.72 4.52 -12.77
CA MET A 209 5.52 4.37 -11.96
C MET A 209 5.40 2.95 -11.42
N HIS A 210 4.80 2.82 -10.25
CA HIS A 210 4.65 1.57 -9.51
C HIS A 210 3.19 1.38 -9.09
N LYS A 211 2.69 0.15 -9.23
CA LYS A 211 1.38 -0.29 -8.74
C LYS A 211 1.56 -0.99 -7.40
N TYR A 212 0.76 -0.64 -6.41
CA TYR A 212 0.68 -1.35 -5.14
C TYR A 212 -0.72 -1.91 -4.97
N VAL A 213 -0.77 -3.22 -4.80
CA VAL A 213 -1.92 -4.10 -5.00
C VAL A 213 -2.12 -4.98 -3.77
N THR A 214 -3.30 -5.55 -3.60
CA THR A 214 -3.67 -6.56 -2.61
C THR A 214 -3.40 -7.98 -3.13
N ASN A 215 -3.37 -8.21 -4.45
CA ASN A 215 -3.40 -9.54 -5.08
C ASN A 215 -4.64 -10.36 -4.71
N GLU A 216 -5.76 -9.70 -4.42
CA GLU A 216 -7.06 -10.32 -4.19
C GLU A 216 -8.19 -9.42 -4.70
N PRO A 217 -9.40 -9.98 -4.94
CA PRO A 217 -10.52 -9.14 -5.33
C PRO A 217 -10.78 -8.01 -4.34
N THR A 218 -10.94 -6.79 -4.85
CA THR A 218 -11.27 -5.60 -4.04
C THR A 218 -12.74 -5.22 -4.20
N GLN A 219 -13.52 -6.05 -4.89
CA GLN A 219 -14.96 -5.88 -5.08
C GLN A 219 -15.65 -7.24 -5.07
N GLN A 220 -16.88 -7.30 -4.55
CA GLN A 220 -17.60 -8.57 -4.26
C GLN A 220 -17.94 -9.39 -5.51
N SER A 221 -18.07 -8.75 -6.69
CA SER A 221 -18.27 -9.48 -7.96
C SER A 221 -16.95 -10.00 -8.56
N GLY A 222 -15.82 -9.73 -7.91
CA GLY A 222 -14.49 -10.16 -8.33
C GLY A 222 -13.63 -9.01 -8.84
N GLY A 223 -12.41 -9.34 -9.24
CA GLY A 223 -11.46 -8.38 -9.78
C GLY A 223 -10.79 -7.51 -8.72
N GLU A 224 -9.55 -7.15 -8.98
CA GLU A 224 -8.80 -6.18 -8.19
C GLU A 224 -8.92 -4.81 -8.87
N LEU A 225 -9.82 -3.98 -8.37
CA LEU A 225 -10.21 -2.71 -8.98
C LEU A 225 -9.65 -1.51 -8.21
N ASP A 226 -9.40 -1.68 -6.92
CA ASP A 226 -9.01 -0.65 -5.98
C ASP A 226 -7.53 -0.82 -5.61
N TYR A 227 -6.68 0.13 -5.98
CA TYR A 227 -5.24 0.04 -5.70
C TYR A 227 -4.58 1.42 -5.73
N MET A 228 -3.25 1.46 -5.56
CA MET A 228 -2.45 2.68 -5.65
C MET A 228 -1.51 2.63 -6.84
N VAL A 229 -1.34 3.77 -7.51
CA VAL A 229 -0.26 4.04 -8.46
C VAL A 229 0.55 5.23 -7.95
N THR A 230 1.87 5.15 -7.97
CA THR A 230 2.76 6.26 -7.55
C THR A 230 4.05 6.27 -8.37
N ASN A 231 4.73 7.41 -8.43
CA ASN A 231 6.10 7.51 -8.96
C ASN A 231 7.18 7.16 -7.92
N GLN A 232 6.81 6.77 -6.70
CA GLN A 232 7.74 6.34 -5.68
C GLN A 232 7.85 4.81 -5.66
N ARG A 233 9.08 4.30 -5.80
CA ARG A 233 9.41 2.92 -5.47
C ARG A 233 9.54 2.78 -3.95
N ILE A 234 8.81 1.84 -3.37
CA ILE A 234 8.69 1.61 -1.94
C ILE A 234 8.82 0.10 -1.70
N PRO A 235 10.02 -0.38 -1.32
CA PRO A 235 10.26 -1.78 -1.01
C PRO A 235 9.32 -2.30 0.08
N GLY A 236 8.78 -3.49 -0.13
CA GLY A 236 7.85 -4.13 0.81
C GLY A 236 6.51 -3.43 0.96
N TYR A 237 6.11 -2.56 0.03
CA TYR A 237 4.83 -1.87 0.10
C TYR A 237 3.72 -2.62 -0.64
N GLY A 238 2.50 -2.60 -0.12
CA GLY A 238 1.36 -3.32 -0.68
C GLY A 238 0.04 -2.98 -0.01
N GLY A 239 -1.05 -3.55 -0.51
CA GLY A 239 -2.40 -3.34 -0.01
C GLY A 239 -2.91 -4.52 0.84
N ALA A 240 -3.83 -4.23 1.77
CA ALA A 240 -4.70 -5.21 2.42
C ALA A 240 -6.17 -4.87 2.13
N ALA A 241 -6.97 -5.81 1.61
CA ALA A 241 -8.39 -5.57 1.38
C ALA A 241 -9.18 -5.84 2.68
N ILE A 242 -10.04 -4.90 3.08
CA ILE A 242 -10.87 -4.99 4.28
C ILE A 242 -12.33 -4.68 3.94
N GLY A 243 -13.23 -5.59 4.33
CA GLY A 243 -14.67 -5.45 4.11
C GLY A 243 -15.35 -4.54 5.12
N TYR A 244 -16.23 -3.70 4.60
CA TYR A 244 -17.09 -2.79 5.35
C TYR A 244 -18.52 -2.82 4.77
N GLY A 245 -19.27 -1.72 4.81
CA GLY A 245 -20.65 -1.65 4.35
C GLY A 245 -20.84 -1.51 2.82
N SER A 246 -19.79 -1.57 2.01
CA SER A 246 -19.86 -1.48 0.54
C SER A 246 -19.58 -2.83 -0.13
N ASP A 247 -19.96 -2.96 -1.40
CA ASP A 247 -19.51 -4.09 -2.22
C ASP A 247 -18.02 -4.02 -2.61
N HIS A 248 -17.37 -2.87 -2.45
CA HIS A 248 -15.93 -2.70 -2.52
C HIS A 248 -15.31 -2.94 -1.15
N TYR A 249 -14.14 -3.56 -1.15
CA TYR A 249 -13.26 -3.68 0.01
C TYR A 249 -12.38 -2.42 0.05
N ALA A 250 -12.25 -1.80 1.23
CA ALA A 250 -11.28 -0.73 1.40
C ALA A 250 -9.87 -1.32 1.32
N VAL A 251 -8.95 -0.62 0.67
CA VAL A 251 -7.56 -1.05 0.52
C VAL A 251 -6.65 -0.20 1.37
N MET A 252 -5.97 -0.87 2.29
CA MET A 252 -5.06 -0.29 3.26
C MET A 252 -3.63 -0.44 2.80
N PHE A 253 -2.88 0.66 2.62
CA PHE A 253 -1.51 0.60 2.12
C PHE A 253 -0.49 0.77 3.25
N ASP A 254 0.40 -0.20 3.42
CA ASP A 254 1.48 -0.13 4.40
C ASP A 254 2.77 -0.80 3.87
N VAL A 255 3.88 -0.47 4.52
CA VAL A 255 5.15 -1.16 4.33
C VAL A 255 5.11 -2.45 5.13
N LEU A 256 5.77 -3.48 4.63
CA LEU A 256 5.95 -4.73 5.36
C LEU A 256 6.68 -4.42 6.66
N ARG A 257 5.96 -4.54 7.77
CA ARG A 257 6.50 -4.35 9.10
C ARG A 257 6.80 -5.68 9.75
N ALA A 258 7.75 -5.64 10.68
CA ALA A 258 7.94 -6.72 11.63
C ALA A 258 6.60 -7.10 12.27
N ASN A 259 6.36 -8.39 12.45
CA ASN A 259 5.13 -8.95 12.99
C ASN A 259 3.87 -8.79 12.14
N ALA A 260 3.94 -8.16 10.95
CA ALA A 260 2.83 -8.13 10.00
C ALA A 260 2.38 -9.56 9.67
N GLY A 261 1.06 -9.80 9.64
CA GLY A 261 0.50 -11.04 9.15
C GLY A 261 0.47 -11.01 7.63
N VAL A 262 1.25 -11.86 6.97
CA VAL A 262 1.29 -11.92 5.51
C VAL A 262 1.15 -13.32 4.96
N SER A 263 0.64 -13.40 3.74
CA SER A 263 0.71 -14.57 2.87
C SER A 263 1.82 -14.34 1.85
N LEU A 264 2.58 -15.39 1.55
CA LEU A 264 3.63 -15.37 0.53
C LEU A 264 3.17 -16.17 -0.68
N TYR A 265 3.43 -15.65 -1.88
CA TYR A 265 3.04 -16.28 -3.14
C TYR A 265 4.24 -16.42 -4.05
N ASN A 266 4.41 -17.58 -4.66
CA ASN A 266 5.44 -17.75 -5.67
C ASN A 266 5.08 -16.92 -6.91
N ALA A 267 6.02 -16.07 -7.34
CA ALA A 267 5.85 -15.23 -8.52
C ALA A 267 5.76 -16.03 -9.82
N HIS A 268 6.45 -17.18 -9.91
CA HIS A 268 6.49 -18.01 -11.11
C HIS A 268 5.15 -18.69 -11.39
N ASP A 269 4.51 -19.22 -10.34
CA ASP A 269 3.31 -20.06 -10.44
C ASP A 269 1.99 -19.27 -10.28
N GLY A 270 2.08 -17.94 -10.26
CA GLY A 270 0.97 -17.03 -10.57
C GLY A 270 -0.27 -17.09 -9.68
N ASN A 271 -0.23 -17.77 -8.52
CA ASN A 271 -1.24 -17.76 -7.43
C ASN A 271 -1.01 -18.84 -6.36
N ARG A 272 0.08 -19.62 -6.46
CA ARG A 272 0.39 -20.63 -5.46
C ARG A 272 0.93 -19.96 -4.19
N ALA A 273 0.21 -20.13 -3.10
CA ALA A 273 0.61 -19.65 -1.79
C ALA A 273 1.64 -20.61 -1.20
N ILE A 274 2.59 -20.05 -0.45
CA ILE A 274 3.44 -20.82 0.43
C ILE A 274 2.61 -21.22 1.65
N GLU A 275 2.55 -22.52 1.93
CA GLU A 275 1.73 -23.10 2.99
C GLU A 275 2.52 -24.18 3.73
N VAL A 276 2.15 -24.46 4.98
CA VAL A 276 2.62 -25.66 5.68
C VAL A 276 1.79 -26.85 5.21
N GLU A 277 2.45 -27.95 4.82
CA GLU A 277 1.75 -29.13 4.31
C GLU A 277 0.75 -29.73 5.34
N ALA A 278 -0.53 -29.72 4.97
CA ALA A 278 -1.65 -30.06 5.85
C ALA A 278 -1.59 -31.50 6.41
N GLN A 279 -1.08 -32.46 5.63
CA GLN A 279 -1.04 -33.88 6.03
C GLN A 279 -0.17 -34.12 7.28
N ASN A 280 0.76 -33.21 7.57
CA ASN A 280 1.64 -33.26 8.74
C ASN A 280 1.62 -31.93 9.53
N ALA A 281 0.55 -31.13 9.41
CA ALA A 281 0.47 -29.81 10.04
C ALA A 281 0.47 -29.83 11.58
N THR A 282 0.50 -30.99 12.23
CA THR A 282 0.74 -31.11 13.69
C THR A 282 2.15 -31.63 14.04
N THR A 283 2.89 -32.15 13.06
CA THR A 283 4.20 -32.78 13.23
C THR A 283 5.33 -31.78 12.97
N TYR A 284 6.41 -31.84 13.76
CA TYR A 284 7.64 -31.11 13.46
C TYR A 284 8.31 -31.66 12.21
N GLY A 285 8.90 -30.78 11.39
CA GLY A 285 9.51 -31.17 10.13
C GLY A 285 8.54 -31.22 8.95
N ALA A 286 7.30 -30.78 9.11
CA ALA A 286 6.36 -30.63 8.00
C ALA A 286 6.98 -29.75 6.90
N SER A 287 6.93 -30.25 5.66
CA SER A 287 7.43 -29.53 4.50
C SER A 287 6.62 -28.26 4.25
N ILE A 288 7.32 -27.24 3.76
CA ILE A 288 6.69 -26.04 3.25
C ILE A 288 6.41 -26.25 1.78
N VAL A 289 5.19 -25.93 1.35
CA VAL A 289 4.70 -26.23 0.01
C VAL A 289 4.13 -25.02 -0.72
N SER A 290 4.26 -25.00 -2.04
CA SER A 290 3.64 -24.06 -2.99
C SER A 290 2.40 -24.71 -3.59
N ARG A 291 1.19 -24.27 -3.21
CA ARG A 291 -0.07 -24.87 -3.68
C ARG A 291 -1.16 -23.84 -3.98
N ASN A 292 -2.15 -24.24 -4.78
CA ASN A 292 -3.36 -23.44 -4.97
C ASN A 292 -4.03 -23.28 -3.61
N ARG A 293 -4.28 -22.04 -3.22
CA ARG A 293 -4.82 -21.72 -1.90
C ARG A 293 -6.10 -22.51 -1.63
N ARG A 294 -6.12 -23.26 -0.53
CA ARG A 294 -7.32 -23.97 -0.06
C ARG A 294 -7.91 -23.21 1.13
N ALA A 295 -9.24 -23.20 1.24
CA ALA A 295 -9.91 -22.70 2.43
C ALA A 295 -9.38 -23.45 3.67
N GLY A 296 -8.88 -22.71 4.66
CA GLY A 296 -8.30 -23.27 5.89
C GLY A 296 -6.82 -23.72 5.81
N ALA A 297 -6.09 -23.34 4.75
CA ALA A 297 -4.67 -23.65 4.64
C ALA A 297 -3.77 -22.73 5.50
N TRP A 298 -2.68 -23.31 6.01
CA TRP A 298 -1.74 -22.71 6.95
C TRP A 298 -0.65 -21.91 6.21
N GLY A 299 -1.02 -20.75 5.64
CA GLY A 299 -0.15 -19.92 4.78
C GLY A 299 0.18 -18.53 5.34
N HIS A 300 -0.05 -18.32 6.62
CA HIS A 300 0.12 -17.02 7.26
C HIS A 300 1.43 -16.96 8.04
N PHE A 301 2.24 -15.94 7.73
CA PHE A 301 3.57 -15.75 8.28
C PHE A 301 3.70 -14.39 8.92
N ARG A 302 4.69 -14.26 9.81
CA ARG A 302 5.17 -12.98 10.32
C ARG A 302 6.68 -12.93 10.37
N PHE A 303 7.25 -11.78 10.05
CA PHE A 303 8.69 -11.54 10.10
C PHE A 303 9.06 -10.96 11.47
N VAL A 304 9.88 -11.65 12.25
CA VAL A 304 10.31 -11.18 13.57
C VAL A 304 11.80 -10.83 13.52
N PRO A 305 12.20 -9.58 13.84
CA PRO A 305 13.59 -9.18 13.85
C PRO A 305 14.43 -10.09 14.76
N ALA A 306 15.59 -10.50 14.27
CA ALA A 306 16.56 -11.34 14.98
C ALA A 306 17.95 -10.67 15.14
N GLY A 307 18.06 -9.38 14.76
CA GLY A 307 19.32 -8.63 14.77
C GLY A 307 20.08 -8.73 13.45
N ASN A 308 21.04 -7.82 13.21
CA ASN A 308 21.86 -7.78 11.99
C ASN A 308 21.06 -7.78 10.66
N ASN A 309 19.90 -7.11 10.64
CA ASN A 309 18.94 -7.13 9.52
C ASN A 309 18.40 -8.53 9.15
N ASN A 310 18.55 -9.51 10.03
CA ASN A 310 17.98 -10.83 9.86
C ASN A 310 16.59 -10.93 10.52
N TYR A 311 15.79 -11.84 9.99
CA TYR A 311 14.44 -12.12 10.42
C TYR A 311 14.23 -13.59 10.65
N THR A 312 13.45 -13.91 11.67
CA THR A 312 12.83 -15.21 11.82
C THR A 312 11.42 -15.16 11.25
N ILE A 313 11.08 -16.08 10.35
CA ILE A 313 9.75 -16.16 9.76
C ILE A 313 8.91 -17.14 10.57
N ARG A 314 7.91 -16.63 11.29
CA ARG A 314 7.04 -17.43 12.17
C ARG A 314 5.72 -17.74 11.50
N VAL A 315 5.20 -18.95 11.71
CA VAL A 315 3.87 -19.36 11.25
C VAL A 315 2.82 -18.85 12.24
N THR A 316 1.88 -18.02 11.79
CA THR A 316 0.92 -17.35 12.69
C THR A 316 -0.33 -18.17 12.94
N GLN A 317 -0.80 -18.91 11.94
CA GLN A 317 -1.89 -19.88 12.12
C GLN A 317 -1.29 -21.17 12.69
N ARG A 318 -1.71 -21.58 13.88
CA ARG A 318 -1.29 -22.85 14.52
C ARG A 318 -2.45 -23.48 15.31
N PRO A 319 -2.51 -24.82 15.46
CA PRO A 319 -3.50 -25.44 16.34
C PRO A 319 -3.35 -24.92 17.78
N ALA A 320 -4.48 -24.74 18.48
CA ALA A 320 -4.45 -24.31 19.87
C ALA A 320 -3.58 -25.25 20.73
N GLY A 321 -2.76 -24.68 21.62
CA GLY A 321 -1.86 -25.44 22.50
C GLY A 321 -0.53 -25.88 21.88
N THR A 322 -0.24 -25.53 20.62
CA THR A 322 1.07 -25.83 20.00
C THR A 322 2.11 -24.75 20.29
N LYS A 323 3.38 -25.17 20.39
CA LYS A 323 4.52 -24.24 20.51
C LYS A 323 4.60 -23.34 19.28
N GLU A 324 5.32 -22.24 19.42
CA GLU A 324 5.57 -21.35 18.30
C GLU A 324 6.46 -22.03 17.26
N GLN A 325 6.13 -21.83 15.99
CA GLN A 325 6.74 -22.52 14.87
C GLN A 325 7.34 -21.52 13.90
N CYS A 326 8.53 -21.85 13.42
CA CYS A 326 9.37 -21.06 12.56
C CYS A 326 9.67 -21.83 11.27
N LEU A 327 9.94 -21.09 10.20
CA LEU A 327 10.59 -21.66 9.03
C LEU A 327 12.04 -21.99 9.37
N ASP A 328 12.48 -23.17 8.96
CA ASP A 328 13.81 -23.69 9.20
C ASP A 328 14.39 -24.29 7.91
N ALA A 329 15.51 -23.72 7.46
CA ALA A 329 16.22 -24.13 6.27
C ALA A 329 17.28 -25.19 6.60
N TRP A 330 16.84 -26.43 6.80
CA TRP A 330 17.70 -27.57 7.15
C TRP A 330 17.76 -28.61 6.01
N ASP A 331 18.98 -29.03 5.63
CA ASP A 331 19.24 -30.03 4.56
C ASP A 331 18.55 -29.77 3.21
N GLN A 332 18.78 -28.57 2.65
CA GLN A 332 18.23 -28.08 1.36
C GLN A 332 16.70 -27.94 1.30
N ARG A 333 15.98 -28.33 2.34
CA ARG A 333 14.52 -28.23 2.41
C ARG A 333 14.11 -27.14 3.39
N LEU A 334 12.98 -26.51 3.11
CA LEU A 334 12.34 -25.63 4.06
C LEU A 334 11.31 -26.44 4.86
N ARG A 335 11.43 -26.43 6.18
CA ARG A 335 10.54 -27.15 7.07
C ARG A 335 10.00 -26.22 8.13
N ARG A 336 8.93 -26.67 8.76
CA ARG A 336 8.42 -26.06 9.97
C ARG A 336 9.06 -26.69 11.22
N TYR A 337 9.63 -25.87 12.09
CA TYR A 337 10.31 -26.32 13.31
C TYR A 337 9.93 -25.45 14.52
N PRO A 338 10.09 -25.88 15.78
CA PRO A 338 9.99 -24.99 16.94
C PRO A 338 10.89 -23.78 16.77
N CYS A 339 10.39 -22.59 17.14
CA CYS A 339 11.21 -21.40 17.20
C CYS A 339 12.22 -21.51 18.35
N ASP A 340 13.43 -21.94 18.06
CA ASP A 340 14.53 -22.15 19.02
C ASP A 340 15.72 -21.22 18.78
N GLY A 341 15.66 -20.39 17.72
CA GLY A 341 16.66 -19.36 17.43
C GLY A 341 17.92 -19.92 16.77
N THR A 342 17.87 -21.13 16.21
CA THR A 342 18.98 -21.68 15.45
C THR A 342 19.26 -20.88 14.17
N ASP A 343 20.50 -20.93 13.67
CA ASP A 343 20.90 -20.22 12.44
C ASP A 343 20.08 -20.64 11.20
N GLY A 344 19.48 -21.85 11.22
CA GLY A 344 18.58 -22.32 10.17
C GLY A 344 17.28 -21.51 10.07
N GLN A 345 16.93 -20.77 11.12
CA GLN A 345 15.73 -19.95 11.24
C GLN A 345 15.97 -18.46 10.99
N LEU A 346 17.18 -18.10 10.56
CA LEU A 346 17.56 -16.74 10.23
C LEU A 346 17.51 -16.53 8.73
N PHE A 347 16.78 -15.49 8.32
CA PHE A 347 16.59 -15.13 6.93
C PHE A 347 16.90 -13.66 6.69
N ASP A 348 17.56 -13.40 5.58
CA ASP A 348 17.85 -12.07 5.05
C ASP A 348 16.84 -11.73 3.95
N MET A 349 16.19 -10.58 4.08
CA MET A 349 15.12 -10.12 3.18
C MET A 349 15.70 -9.13 2.21
N GLN A 350 15.45 -9.31 0.91
CA GLN A 350 15.92 -8.39 -0.12
C GLN A 350 14.80 -8.12 -1.10
N TYR A 351 14.78 -6.93 -1.71
CA TYR A 351 13.74 -6.55 -2.66
C TYR A 351 14.31 -6.46 -4.07
N TRP A 352 13.56 -6.95 -5.06
CA TRP A 352 13.96 -6.85 -6.46
C TRP A 352 13.58 -5.50 -7.06
N ASP A 353 14.59 -4.79 -7.59
CA ASP A 353 14.47 -3.44 -8.15
C ASP A 353 13.69 -3.37 -9.46
N ASP A 354 13.52 -4.48 -10.16
CA ASP A 354 12.78 -4.58 -11.42
C ASP A 354 11.32 -4.97 -11.20
N THR A 355 11.05 -5.98 -10.37
CA THR A 355 9.71 -6.57 -10.24
C THR A 355 8.93 -6.18 -8.99
N GLY A 356 9.60 -5.65 -7.97
CA GLY A 356 8.95 -5.37 -6.68
C GLY A 356 8.63 -6.64 -5.88
N GLN A 357 9.37 -7.72 -6.14
CA GLN A 357 9.20 -8.99 -5.45
C GLN A 357 10.19 -9.13 -4.31
N LEU A 358 9.81 -9.92 -3.30
CA LEU A 358 10.65 -10.31 -2.19
C LEU A 358 11.58 -11.45 -2.59
N ARG A 359 12.85 -11.33 -2.19
CA ARG A 359 13.84 -12.40 -2.12
C ARG A 359 14.04 -12.78 -0.67
N ILE A 360 13.92 -14.07 -0.36
CA ILE A 360 14.13 -14.61 0.97
C ILE A 360 15.38 -15.50 0.94
N ARG A 361 16.42 -15.14 1.69
CA ARG A 361 17.69 -15.88 1.73
C ARG A 361 17.93 -16.48 3.11
N SER A 362 18.22 -17.77 3.18
CA SER A 362 18.70 -18.41 4.41
C SER A 362 20.11 -17.88 4.75
N VAL A 363 20.28 -17.34 5.96
CA VAL A 363 21.56 -16.81 6.43
C VAL A 363 22.59 -17.93 6.55
N ARG A 364 22.22 -19.04 7.20
CA ARG A 364 23.12 -20.19 7.41
C ARG A 364 23.66 -20.78 6.12
N ARG A 365 22.81 -20.91 5.10
CA ARG A 365 23.15 -21.62 3.86
C ARG A 365 23.61 -20.69 2.75
N ASN A 366 23.35 -19.39 2.88
CA ASN A 366 23.53 -18.42 1.81
C ASN A 366 22.80 -18.83 0.51
N THR A 367 21.61 -19.41 0.65
CA THR A 367 20.75 -19.89 -0.45
C THR A 367 19.39 -19.20 -0.40
N CYS A 368 18.75 -19.04 -1.56
CA CYS A 368 17.41 -18.47 -1.65
C CYS A 368 16.34 -19.54 -1.48
N LEU A 369 15.21 -19.17 -0.88
CA LEU A 369 14.01 -19.99 -0.96
C LEU A 369 13.52 -19.99 -2.40
N ALA A 370 13.18 -21.16 -2.93
CA ALA A 370 12.58 -21.30 -4.25
C ALA A 370 11.69 -22.54 -4.35
N ASP A 371 10.82 -22.57 -5.37
CA ASP A 371 10.12 -23.81 -5.76
C ASP A 371 11.11 -24.84 -6.31
N ASP A 372 10.91 -26.10 -5.94
CA ASP A 372 11.66 -27.23 -6.51
C ASP A 372 11.05 -27.66 -7.86
N THR A 373 11.47 -27.03 -8.95
CA THR A 373 10.95 -27.38 -10.29
C THR A 373 11.61 -28.61 -10.91
N ASP A 374 12.68 -29.18 -10.31
CA ASP A 374 13.50 -30.22 -10.94
C ASP A 374 12.78 -31.57 -11.08
N SER A 375 11.60 -31.74 -10.47
CA SER A 375 10.82 -32.99 -10.51
C SER A 375 9.52 -32.92 -11.33
N GLY A 376 9.26 -31.83 -12.05
CA GLY A 376 8.10 -31.70 -12.96
C GLY A 376 6.73 -31.65 -12.27
N TRP A 377 6.68 -31.80 -10.93
CA TRP A 377 5.48 -31.74 -10.09
C TRP A 377 5.73 -31.12 -8.71
N GLY A 378 6.85 -30.41 -8.52
CA GLY A 378 7.22 -29.85 -7.23
C GLY A 378 6.19 -28.87 -6.71
N SER A 379 5.73 -29.14 -5.49
CA SER A 379 5.03 -28.18 -4.66
C SER A 379 5.84 -27.92 -3.41
N GLU A 380 7.13 -28.26 -3.33
CA GLU A 380 7.94 -28.09 -2.11
C GLU A 380 8.82 -26.85 -2.26
N ILE A 381 8.86 -26.03 -1.20
CA ILE A 381 9.80 -24.91 -1.12
C ILE A 381 11.13 -25.44 -0.60
N VAL A 382 12.16 -25.28 -1.40
CA VAL A 382 13.54 -25.69 -1.12
C VAL A 382 14.44 -24.48 -0.99
N THR A 383 15.69 -24.72 -0.59
CA THR A 383 16.73 -23.70 -0.66
C THR A 383 17.65 -23.96 -1.84
N THR A 384 17.69 -23.05 -2.81
CA THR A 384 18.53 -23.14 -4.01
C THR A 384 19.68 -22.14 -3.98
N GLN A 385 20.80 -22.47 -4.62
CA GLN A 385 21.91 -21.52 -4.82
C GLN A 385 21.54 -20.41 -5.81
N SER A 386 20.61 -20.66 -6.73
CA SER A 386 20.22 -19.69 -7.76
C SER A 386 19.08 -18.79 -7.29
N CYS A 387 19.42 -17.61 -6.80
CA CYS A 387 18.46 -16.57 -6.42
C CYS A 387 17.82 -15.82 -7.61
N SER A 388 18.42 -15.89 -8.80
CA SER A 388 18.11 -14.96 -9.90
C SER A 388 16.88 -15.34 -10.72
N LYS A 389 16.43 -16.59 -10.62
CA LYS A 389 15.30 -17.09 -11.41
C LYS A 389 13.94 -16.78 -10.75
N GLY A 390 12.85 -16.91 -11.50
CA GLY A 390 11.51 -16.54 -11.04
C GLY A 390 11.01 -17.36 -9.85
N GLU A 391 11.50 -18.59 -9.70
CA GLU A 391 11.13 -19.55 -8.67
C GLU A 391 11.54 -19.09 -7.27
N GLY A 392 12.52 -18.19 -7.15
CA GLY A 392 12.98 -17.62 -5.87
C GLY A 392 12.43 -16.22 -5.57
N ARG A 393 11.41 -15.79 -6.30
CA ARG A 393 10.77 -14.48 -6.14
C ARG A 393 9.38 -14.65 -5.55
N PHE A 394 9.07 -13.85 -4.54
CA PHE A 394 7.81 -13.94 -3.81
C PHE A 394 7.04 -12.63 -3.87
N ASN A 395 5.76 -12.72 -4.23
CA ASN A 395 4.82 -11.66 -3.90
C ASN A 395 4.38 -11.87 -2.44
N PHE A 396 3.98 -10.80 -1.76
CA PHE A 396 3.35 -10.89 -0.46
C PHE A 396 1.99 -10.19 -0.50
N ARG A 397 1.08 -10.68 0.33
CA ARG A 397 -0.19 -10.02 0.64
C ARG A 397 -0.27 -9.80 2.13
N PHE A 398 -0.76 -8.63 2.53
CA PHE A 398 -1.16 -8.39 3.91
C PHE A 398 -2.48 -9.08 4.22
N ASP A 399 -2.47 -10.02 5.17
CA ASP A 399 -3.70 -10.66 5.67
C ASP A 399 -4.26 -9.94 6.89
N ARG A 400 -3.40 -9.22 7.62
CA ARG A 400 -3.77 -8.40 8.76
C ARG A 400 -2.93 -7.12 8.75
N ASP A 401 -3.58 -6.01 9.09
CA ASP A 401 -2.89 -4.74 9.33
C ASP A 401 -1.75 -4.94 10.33
N PRO A 402 -0.51 -4.50 10.00
CA PRO A 402 0.65 -4.67 10.85
C PRO A 402 0.62 -3.94 12.21
N ASP A 403 -0.39 -3.11 12.50
CA ASP A 403 -0.34 -2.09 13.56
C ASP A 403 0.78 -1.08 13.24
N GLY A 404 0.41 0.19 13.10
CA GLY A 404 1.33 1.26 12.70
C GLY A 404 2.51 1.49 13.66
N SER A 405 2.52 0.85 14.84
CA SER A 405 3.60 0.90 15.82
C SER A 405 4.77 -0.04 15.55
N ALA A 406 4.62 -1.04 14.66
CA ALA A 406 5.68 -2.01 14.38
C ALA A 406 6.80 -1.42 13.49
N ALA A 407 8.05 -1.81 13.74
CA ALA A 407 9.20 -1.40 12.92
C ALA A 407 9.10 -1.96 11.49
N ALA A 408 9.49 -1.19 10.47
CA ALA A 408 9.56 -1.67 9.10
C ALA A 408 10.57 -2.83 8.95
N VAL A 409 10.29 -3.76 8.03
CA VAL A 409 11.29 -4.74 7.59
C VAL A 409 12.37 -4.00 6.80
N ALA A 410 13.63 -4.23 7.16
CA ALA A 410 14.79 -3.77 6.43
C ALA A 410 15.04 -4.72 5.25
N PHE A 411 15.28 -4.16 4.07
CA PHE A 411 15.50 -4.86 2.81
C PHE A 411 16.89 -4.59 2.24
#